data_AF-A0A661WFS4-F1
#
_entry.id   AF-A0A661WFS4-F1
#
_cell.length_a   1.000
_cell.length_b   1.000
_cell.length_c   1.000
_cell.angle_alpha   90.00
_cell.angle_beta   90.00
_cell.angle_gamma   90.00
#
_symmetry.space_group_name_H-M   'P 1'
#
loop_
_entity.id
_entity.type
_entity.pdbx_description
1 polymer ?
#
loop_
_entity_poly.entity_id
_entity_poly.type
_entity_poly.pdbx_seq_one_letter_code
_entity_poly.pdbx_strand_id
1 'polypeptide(L)' 'MDNTIFAGLVLILAGLLSLLGGALNWHIVTNPDKLFNRLLGDTGTRVIYVLVGIVLIIVGIGRLVGLNWV' A
#
# COMPACT_ATOMS: atom_id res chain seq x y z
N MET A 1 1.40 -2.86 24.74
CA MET A 1 0.77 -2.27 23.53
C MET A 1 -0.12 -3.33 22.96
N ASP A 2 -1.40 -3.03 22.78
CA ASP A 2 -2.35 -4.01 22.24
C ASP A 2 -1.93 -4.38 20.81
N ASN A 3 -1.85 -5.69 20.53
CA ASN A 3 -1.40 -6.21 19.23
C ASN A 3 -2.21 -5.65 18.05
N THR A 4 -3.47 -5.28 18.30
CA THR A 4 -4.38 -4.63 17.35
C THR A 4 -3.93 -3.22 16.97
N ILE A 5 -3.51 -2.41 17.95
CA ILE A 5 -3.03 -1.04 17.73
C ILE A 5 -1.71 -1.09 16.95
N PHE A 6 -0.81 -2.01 17.34
CA PHE A 6 0.46 -2.20 16.63
C PHE A 6 0.25 -2.62 15.18
N ALA A 7 -0.61 -3.61 14.92
CA ALA A 7 -0.94 -4.05 13.57
C ALA A 7 -1.58 -2.94 12.73
N GLY A 8 -2.47 -2.13 13.32
CA GLY A 8 -3.08 -0.97 12.66
C GLY A 8 -2.06 0.06 12.19
N LEU A 9 -1.08 0.40 13.04
CA LEU A 9 0.00 1.33 12.70
C LEU A 9 0.90 0.80 11.57
N VAL A 10 1.25 -0.50 11.61
CA VAL A 10 2.05 -1.13 10.54
C VAL A 10 1.32 -1.08 9.20
N LEU A 11 0.01 -1.36 9.18
CA LEU A 11 -0.80 -1.31 7.96
C LEU A 11 -0.89 0.12 7.40
N ILE A 12 -1.07 1.12 8.26
CA ILE A 12 -1.08 2.53 7.83
C ILE A 12 0.27 2.92 7.23
N LEU A 13 1.39 2.57 7.89
CA LEU A 13 2.74 2.83 7.38
C LEU A 13 2.98 2.12 6.04
N ALA A 14 2.58 0.85 5.91
CA ALA A 14 2.68 0.11 4.66
C ALA A 14 1.82 0.75 3.55
N GLY A 15 0.62 1.23 3.88
CA GLY A 15 -0.25 1.91 2.93
C GLY A 15 0.29 3.27 2.47
N LEU A 16 0.87 4.05 3.38
CA LEU A 16 1.57 5.30 3.05
C LEU A 16 2.79 5.06 2.15
N LEU A 17 3.58 4.03 2.44
CA LEU A 17 4.70 3.63 1.60
C LEU A 17 4.26 3.16 0.21
N SER A 18 3.12 2.46 0.12
CA SER A 18 2.52 2.05 -1.16
C SER A 18 2.03 3.25 -1.97
N LEU A 19 1.40 4.23 -1.32
CA LEU A 19 1.00 5.49 -1.97
C LEU A 19 2.20 6.30 -2.44
N LEU A 20 3.23 6.44 -1.60
CA LEU A 20 4.50 7.07 -1.97
C LEU A 20 5.18 6.34 -3.13
N GLY A 21 5.12 5.00 -3.14
CA GLY A 21 5.63 4.17 -4.23
C GLY A 21 4.90 4.42 -5.55
N GLY A 22 3.57 4.50 -5.52
CA GLY A 22 2.77 4.87 -6.69
C GLY A 22 3.02 6.32 -7.16
N ALA A 23 3.13 7.28 -6.24
CA ALA A 23 3.35 8.69 -6.56
C ALA A 23 4.75 8.95 -7.13
N LEU A 24 5.80 8.40 -6.49
CA LEU A 24 7.20 8.56 -6.90
C LEU A 24 7.61 7.61 -8.05
N ASN A 25 6.63 6.89 -8.62
CA ASN A 25 6.81 5.92 -9.69
C ASN A 25 7.90 4.89 -9.39
N TRP A 26 8.11 4.56 -8.11
CA TRP A 26 9.21 3.77 -7.54
C TRP A 26 10.32 3.38 -8.52
N HIS A 27 10.93 4.32 -9.23
CA HIS A 27 11.75 3.97 -10.40
C HIS A 27 13.00 3.17 -10.00
N ILE A 28 13.41 3.38 -8.74
CA ILE A 28 14.45 2.64 -8.02
C ILE A 28 14.07 1.18 -7.73
N VAL A 29 12.78 0.86 -7.58
CA VAL A 29 12.28 -0.49 -7.24
C VAL A 29 11.62 -1.16 -8.43
N THR A 30 10.81 -0.46 -9.22
CA THR A 30 10.20 -0.93 -10.47
C THR A 30 11.12 -0.61 -11.64
N ASN A 31 12.15 -1.43 -11.83
CA ASN A 31 12.85 -1.46 -13.11
C ASN A 31 11.86 -1.78 -14.25
N PRO A 32 11.97 -1.14 -15.42
CA PRO A 32 11.08 -1.38 -16.57
C PRO A 32 11.09 -2.84 -17.06
N ASP A 33 12.11 -3.63 -16.68
CA ASP A 33 12.19 -5.06 -16.96
C ASP A 33 11.45 -5.97 -15.97
N LYS A 34 10.85 -5.42 -14.91
CA LYS A 34 10.03 -6.24 -14.00
C LYS A 34 8.72 -6.63 -14.70
N LEU A 35 8.41 -7.93 -14.63
CA LEU A 35 7.23 -8.57 -15.25
C LEU A 35 5.92 -7.79 -15.03
N PHE A 36 5.75 -7.19 -13.85
CA PHE A 36 4.56 -6.40 -13.50
C PHE A 36 4.40 -5.14 -14.37
N ASN A 37 5.50 -4.41 -14.63
CA ASN A 37 5.49 -3.24 -15.52
C ASN A 37 5.32 -3.63 -16.99
N ARG A 38 5.76 -4.81 -17.42
CA ARG A 38 5.50 -5.32 -18.78
C ARG A 38 4.04 -5.72 -19.01
N LEU A 39 3.35 -6.19 -17.97
CA LEU A 39 1.96 -6.66 -18.08
C LEU A 39 0.93 -5.53 -18.02
N LEU A 40 1.18 -4.51 -17.18
CA LEU A 40 0.20 -3.45 -16.90
C LEU A 40 0.64 -2.08 -17.40
N GLY A 41 1.90 -1.93 -17.82
CA GLY A 41 2.51 -0.63 -18.08
C GLY A 41 2.77 0.16 -16.79
N ASP A 42 3.60 1.17 -16.91
CA ASP A 42 4.03 2.02 -15.79
C ASP A 42 2.82 2.69 -15.09
N THR A 43 1.83 3.11 -15.89
CA THR A 43 0.58 3.70 -15.40
C THR A 43 -0.29 2.69 -14.64
N GLY A 44 -0.43 1.45 -15.15
CA GLY A 44 -1.25 0.43 -14.50
C GLY A 44 -0.67 -0.03 -13.16
N THR A 45 0.64 -0.17 -13.09
CA THR A 45 1.35 -0.48 -11.84
C THR A 45 1.15 0.62 -10.80
N ARG A 46 1.23 1.91 -11.20
CA ARG A 46 0.97 3.04 -10.29
C ARG A 46 -0.44 3.00 -9.70
N VAL A 47 -1.45 2.75 -10.52
CA VAL A 47 -2.85 2.67 -10.06
C VAL A 47 -3.02 1.56 -9.03
N ILE A 48 -2.41 0.39 -9.24
CA ILE A 48 -2.46 -0.72 -8.29
C ILE A 48 -1.80 -0.35 -6.95
N TYR A 49 -0.61 0.25 -6.97
CA TYR A 49 0.06 0.68 -5.73
C TYR A 49 -0.74 1.74 -4.97
N VAL A 50 -1.41 2.65 -5.68
CA VAL A 50 -2.31 3.64 -5.07
C VAL A 50 -3.51 2.96 -4.42
N LEU A 51 -4.17 2.04 -5.13
CA LEU A 51 -5.34 1.30 -4.61
C LEU A 51 -4.96 0.44 -3.40
N VAL A 52 -3.85 -0.29 -3.48
CA VAL A 52 -3.32 -1.09 -2.36
C VAL A 52 -3.04 -0.19 -1.15
N GLY A 53 -2.42 0.98 -1.38
CA GLY A 53 -2.12 1.93 -0.31
C GLY A 53 -3.37 2.46 0.39
N ILE A 54 -4.39 2.83 -0.38
CA ILE A 54 -5.69 3.28 0.16
C ILE A 54 -6.33 2.16 1.00
N VAL A 55 -6.37 0.93 0.49
CA VAL A 55 -6.98 -0.21 1.21
C VAL A 55 -6.25 -0.48 2.52
N LEU A 56 -4.91 -0.50 2.51
CA LEU A 56 -4.11 -0.74 3.71
C LEU A 56 -4.34 0.34 4.78
N ILE A 57 -4.47 1.62 4.38
CA ILE A 57 -4.78 2.71 5.30
C ILE A 57 -6.18 2.53 5.89
N ILE A 58 -7.19 2.22 5.07
CA ILE A 58 -8.58 2.02 5.55
C ILE A 58 -8.63 0.86 6.56
N VAL A 59 -7.99 -0.26 6.25
CA VAL A 59 -7.95 -1.42 7.16
C VAL A 59 -7.18 -1.09 8.44
N GLY A 60 -6.05 -0.38 8.33
CA GLY A 60 -5.26 0.03 9.49
C GLY A 60 -6.00 1.00 10.41
N ILE A 61 -6.70 2.01 9.85
CA ILE A 61 -7.58 2.91 10.61
C ILE A 61 -8.72 2.12 11.25
N GLY A 62 -9.34 1.19 10.52
CA GLY A 62 -10.37 0.31 11.07
C GLY A 62 -9.89 -0.42 12.32
N ARG A 63 -8.69 -1.01 12.28
CA ARG A 63 -8.10 -1.69 13.44
C ARG A 63 -7.81 -0.75 14.61
N LEU A 64 -7.42 0.51 14.35
CA LEU A 64 -7.19 1.52 15.41
C LEU A 64 -8.49 1.97 16.08
N VAL A 65 -9.59 2.03 15.34
CA VAL A 65 -10.91 2.41 15.86
C VAL A 65 -11.65 1.21 16.48
N GLY A 66 -11.04 0.02 16.47
CA GLY A 66 -11.62 -1.21 17.03
C GLY A 66 -12.59 -1.93 16.09
N LEU A 67 -12.64 -1.54 14.81
CA LEU A 67 -13.38 -2.26 13.77
C LEU A 67 -12.59 -3.50 13.34
N ASN A 68 -13.06 -4.68 13.75
CA ASN A 68 -12.59 -5.96 13.21
C ASN A 68 -13.40 -6.29 11.95
N TRP A 69 -12.92 -5.84 10.79
CA TRP A 69 -13.44 -6.25 9.49
C TRP A 69 -12.96 -7.66 9.05
N VAL A 70 -12.24 -8.37 9.92
CA VAL A 70 -11.77 -9.76 9.77
C VAL A 70 -11.77 -10.41 11.14
#